data_AF-A0A6B2ECV8-F1
#
_entry.id   AF-A0A6B2ECV8-F1
#
_cell.length_a   1.000
_cell.length_b   1.000
_cell.length_c   1.000
_cell.angle_alpha   90.00
_cell.angle_beta   90.00
_cell.angle_gamma   90.00
#
_symmetry.space_group_name_H-M   'P 1'
#
loop_
_entity.id
_entity.type
_entity.pdbx_description
1 polymer ?
#
loop_
_entity_poly.entity_id
_entity_poly.type
_entity_poly.pdbx_seq_one_letter_code
_entity_poly.pdbx_strand_id
1 'polypeptide(L)'
;MNLFSFLLFYFILIDFFSSISCSYARYHLNHNKVCPSSKLTKLYQFLAKPDPLFTDPTRATIVNYVWNTSKSIREFDDCSFKVQSRGRGGLYMVISRLHLRQNPSSRICTDFLRVRYTNGSKSERICGHITSKDVSSFSDSGGEVKLYLAIANHIPLEPNEMLEIEMVFTEYFACKGQLSPEFQCEPNNCIHGSFFSDGVNNCPTPQCLDEEIGCLSRPEVEAHDARVSKKVIVGGVISAVVVLIGFTVCILAICKFSACVKAPRRPSNIYETTQHRPQRIDTQELSAIGNISQTGLPTPSAPAAFVIEDHNKDPPPPSYESLFPHDPHTS
;
A
#
# COMPACT_ATOMS: atom_id res chain seq x y z
N MET A 1 23.70 -14.58 -19.07
CA MET A 1 23.56 -14.08 -17.68
C MET A 1 24.33 -15.01 -16.76
N ASN A 2 25.35 -14.51 -16.06
CA ASN A 2 26.10 -15.32 -15.11
C ASN A 2 25.25 -15.57 -13.85
N LEU A 3 25.42 -16.74 -13.22
CA LEU A 3 24.75 -17.14 -11.97
C LEU A 3 24.84 -16.05 -10.89
N PHE A 4 25.96 -15.33 -10.87
CA PHE A 4 26.19 -14.19 -9.99
C PHE A 4 25.19 -13.03 -10.19
N SER A 5 24.88 -12.65 -11.44
CA SER A 5 23.88 -11.60 -11.70
C SER A 5 22.47 -12.01 -11.30
N PHE A 6 22.14 -13.30 -11.42
CA PHE A 6 20.84 -13.82 -11.01
C PHE A 6 20.69 -13.83 -9.48
N LEU A 7 21.72 -14.29 -8.77
CA LEU A 7 21.75 -14.27 -7.30
C LEU A 7 21.70 -12.84 -6.78
N LEU A 8 22.45 -11.91 -7.37
CA LEU A 8 22.43 -10.50 -6.99
C LEU A 8 21.04 -9.89 -7.14
N PHE A 9 20.38 -10.12 -8.29
CA PHE A 9 19.03 -9.63 -8.53
C PHE A 9 17.99 -10.24 -7.58
N TYR A 10 18.14 -11.53 -7.24
CA TYR A 10 17.30 -12.22 -6.27
C TYR A 10 17.47 -11.67 -4.85
N PHE A 11 18.69 -11.39 -4.42
CA PHE A 11 18.95 -10.73 -3.13
C PHE A 11 18.40 -9.31 -3.09
N ILE A 12 18.58 -8.51 -4.15
CA ILE A 12 18.00 -7.17 -4.26
C ILE A 12 16.46 -7.23 -4.19
N LEU A 13 15.83 -8.21 -4.86
CA LEU A 13 14.38 -8.41 -4.76
C LEU A 13 13.94 -8.83 -3.36
N ILE A 14 14.64 -9.77 -2.72
CA ILE A 14 14.34 -10.18 -1.33
C ILE A 14 14.45 -8.98 -0.40
N ASP A 15 15.51 -8.19 -0.47
CA ASP A 15 15.68 -7.01 0.37
C ASP A 15 14.60 -5.96 0.08
N PHE A 16 14.25 -5.76 -1.18
CA PHE A 16 13.17 -4.85 -1.59
C PHE A 16 11.80 -5.31 -1.07
N PHE A 17 11.47 -6.60 -1.12
CA PHE A 17 10.21 -7.13 -0.59
C PHE A 17 10.20 -7.26 0.94
N SER A 18 11.35 -7.51 1.56
CA SER A 18 11.51 -7.55 3.02
C SER A 18 11.39 -6.17 3.65
N SER A 19 11.68 -5.12 2.88
CA SER A 19 11.54 -3.72 3.29
C SER A 19 10.09 -3.21 3.26
N ILE A 20 9.13 -4.01 2.76
CA ILE A 20 7.70 -3.71 2.93
C ILE A 20 7.28 -4.11 4.35
N SER A 21 7.94 -3.54 5.36
CA SER A 21 7.49 -3.66 6.74
C SER A 21 6.21 -2.85 6.89
N CYS A 22 5.12 -3.53 7.25
CA CYS A 22 3.84 -2.86 7.42
C CYS A 22 3.76 -2.29 8.84
N SER A 23 4.23 -1.05 9.02
CA SER A 23 4.23 -0.34 10.32
C SER A 23 2.83 -0.17 10.92
N TYR A 24 1.76 -0.42 10.14
CA TYR A 24 0.37 -0.27 10.60
C TYR A 24 -0.49 -1.49 10.31
N ALA A 25 -1.09 -2.04 11.36
CA ALA A 25 -2.25 -2.92 11.24
C ALA A 25 -3.53 -2.07 11.11
N ARG A 26 -4.22 -2.13 9.96
CA ARG A 26 -5.46 -1.39 9.72
C ARG A 26 -6.68 -2.28 9.89
N TYR A 27 -7.66 -1.83 10.67
CA TYR A 27 -8.92 -2.52 10.89
C TYR A 27 -10.09 -1.59 10.63
N HIS A 28 -11.13 -2.12 9.96
CA HIS A 28 -12.42 -1.45 9.88
C HIS A 28 -13.28 -1.82 11.09
N LEU A 29 -14.13 -0.92 11.58
CA LEU A 29 -15.07 -1.25 12.69
C LEU A 29 -15.95 -2.48 12.36
N ASN A 30 -16.39 -2.65 11.10
CA ASN A 30 -17.17 -3.84 10.67
C ASN A 30 -16.40 -5.16 10.70
N HIS A 31 -15.09 -5.12 10.95
CA HIS A 31 -14.31 -6.34 11.05
C HIS A 31 -14.75 -7.12 12.29
N ASN A 32 -14.88 -8.46 12.17
CA ASN A 32 -15.40 -9.32 13.24
C ASN A 32 -14.64 -9.24 14.58
N LYS A 33 -13.41 -8.72 14.55
CA LYS A 33 -12.57 -8.48 15.74
C LYS A 33 -12.85 -7.16 16.46
N VAL A 34 -13.54 -6.22 15.80
CA VAL A 34 -13.77 -4.86 16.31
C VAL A 34 -15.24 -4.71 16.68
N CYS A 35 -16.15 -4.72 15.71
CA CYS A 35 -17.59 -4.71 15.93
C CYS A 35 -18.26 -5.82 15.11
N PRO A 36 -18.62 -6.96 15.70
CA PRO A 36 -19.34 -7.99 14.97
C PRO A 36 -20.77 -7.55 14.69
N SER A 37 -21.19 -7.66 13.44
CA SER A 37 -22.56 -7.33 13.01
C SER A 37 -23.58 -8.40 13.42
N SER A 38 -23.19 -9.68 13.53
CA SER A 38 -24.14 -10.77 13.79
C SER A 38 -24.44 -10.97 15.28
N LYS A 39 -25.72 -11.21 15.62
CA LYS A 39 -26.17 -11.55 17.00
C LYS A 39 -25.45 -12.78 17.57
N LEU A 40 -25.14 -13.74 16.71
CA LEU A 40 -24.46 -14.99 17.07
C LEU A 40 -22.98 -14.74 17.41
N THR A 41 -22.33 -13.84 16.67
CA THR A 41 -20.96 -13.40 16.94
C THR A 41 -20.89 -12.49 18.17
N LYS A 42 -21.93 -11.71 18.46
CA LYS A 42 -22.07 -10.94 19.71
C LYS A 42 -22.19 -11.86 20.93
N LEU A 43 -23.03 -12.91 20.84
CA LEU A 43 -23.12 -13.93 21.89
C LEU A 43 -21.77 -14.63 22.10
N TYR A 44 -21.08 -14.97 21.00
CA TYR A 44 -19.73 -15.52 21.08
C TYR A 44 -18.73 -14.55 21.70
N GLN A 45 -18.72 -13.26 21.35
CA GLN A 45 -17.85 -12.27 22.00
C GLN A 45 -18.16 -12.11 23.49
N PHE A 46 -19.44 -12.12 23.85
CA PHE A 46 -19.87 -12.03 25.24
C PHE A 46 -19.36 -13.22 26.06
N LEU A 47 -19.42 -14.43 25.50
CA LEU A 47 -19.00 -15.67 26.16
C LEU A 47 -17.47 -15.89 26.12
N ALA A 48 -16.83 -15.62 24.98
CA ALA A 48 -15.43 -15.98 24.71
C ALA A 48 -14.43 -14.89 25.12
N LYS A 49 -14.88 -13.65 25.38
CA LYS A 49 -14.05 -12.44 25.51
C LYS A 49 -13.19 -12.22 24.24
N PRO A 50 -13.53 -11.27 23.36
CA PRO A 50 -12.78 -11.09 22.12
C PRO A 50 -11.30 -10.84 22.37
N ASP A 51 -10.46 -11.46 21.54
CA ASP A 51 -9.03 -11.18 21.51
C ASP A 51 -8.80 -9.69 21.28
N PRO A 52 -7.89 -9.05 22.05
CA PRO A 52 -7.57 -7.65 21.83
C PRO A 52 -6.88 -7.47 20.48
N LEU A 53 -7.06 -6.29 19.89
CA LEU A 53 -6.19 -5.82 18.83
C LEU A 53 -4.81 -5.55 19.44
N PHE A 54 -3.77 -5.96 18.75
CA PHE A 54 -2.41 -5.83 19.27
C PHE A 54 -1.63 -4.77 18.51
N THR A 55 -0.90 -3.98 19.28
CA THR A 55 0.19 -3.11 18.83
C THR A 55 1.50 -3.64 19.42
N ASP A 56 2.58 -3.43 18.69
CA ASP A 56 3.94 -3.77 19.13
C ASP A 56 4.85 -2.55 18.88
N PRO A 57 6.09 -2.53 19.41
CA PRO A 57 6.94 -1.36 19.30
C PRO A 57 7.18 -0.92 17.85
N THR A 58 7.16 -1.86 16.89
CA THR A 58 7.40 -1.58 15.47
C THR A 58 6.13 -1.48 14.63
N ARG A 59 4.95 -1.70 15.25
CA ARG A 59 3.68 -1.81 14.54
C ARG A 59 2.52 -1.23 15.34
N ALA A 60 2.04 -0.09 14.88
CA ALA A 60 0.85 0.57 15.40
C ALA A 60 -0.43 -0.05 14.82
N THR A 61 -1.56 0.23 15.48
CA THR A 61 -2.89 -0.19 15.03
C THR A 61 -3.72 1.03 14.65
N ILE A 62 -4.36 1.01 13.48
CA ILE A 62 -5.32 2.02 13.06
C ILE A 62 -6.70 1.37 12.98
N VAL A 63 -7.68 1.99 13.61
CA VAL A 63 -9.10 1.61 13.49
C VAL A 63 -9.83 2.74 12.79
N ASN A 64 -10.42 2.45 11.63
CA ASN A 64 -11.10 3.45 10.82
C ASN A 64 -12.49 3.02 10.35
N TYR A 65 -13.38 3.99 10.18
CA TYR A 65 -14.72 3.73 9.68
C TYR A 65 -15.43 4.98 9.16
N VAL A 66 -16.24 4.80 8.11
CA VAL A 66 -17.13 5.82 7.55
C VAL A 66 -18.51 5.22 7.31
N TRP A 67 -19.55 5.80 7.91
CA TRP A 67 -20.96 5.49 7.64
C TRP A 67 -21.54 6.53 6.68
N ASN A 68 -21.99 6.10 5.50
CA ASN A 68 -22.55 6.97 4.47
C ASN A 68 -23.96 6.55 4.01
N THR A 69 -24.61 5.59 4.70
CA THR A 69 -25.94 5.10 4.30
C THR A 69 -26.92 5.07 5.46
N SER A 70 -28.11 5.63 5.22
CA SER A 70 -29.26 5.59 6.13
C SER A 70 -29.75 4.17 6.46
N LYS A 71 -29.36 3.18 5.65
CA LYS A 71 -29.77 1.77 5.78
C LYS A 71 -28.88 0.93 6.71
N SER A 72 -27.63 1.35 6.97
CA SER A 72 -26.64 0.51 7.68
C SER A 72 -26.66 0.63 9.21
N ILE A 73 -27.22 1.70 9.77
CA ILE A 73 -27.12 1.96 11.23
C ILE A 73 -28.15 1.19 12.06
N ARG A 74 -29.26 0.75 11.45
CA ARG A 74 -30.28 -0.04 12.17
C ARG A 74 -29.78 -1.41 12.64
N GLU A 75 -28.64 -1.89 12.15
CA GLU A 75 -28.00 -3.15 12.57
C GLU A 75 -26.85 -2.97 13.56
N PHE A 76 -26.44 -1.72 13.83
CA PHE A 76 -25.39 -1.44 14.78
C PHE A 76 -25.97 -1.34 16.20
N ASP A 77 -25.59 -2.30 17.04
CA ASP A 77 -25.70 -2.17 18.49
C ASP A 77 -24.40 -1.55 19.01
N ASP A 78 -24.42 -1.12 20.28
CA ASP A 78 -23.22 -0.67 21.00
C ASP A 78 -22.05 -1.64 20.79
N CYS A 79 -20.93 -1.09 20.35
CA CYS A 79 -19.72 -1.84 20.04
C CYS A 79 -18.67 -1.63 21.13
N SER A 80 -17.97 -2.70 21.52
CA SER A 80 -16.82 -2.58 22.40
C SER A 80 -15.69 -3.49 21.96
N PHE A 81 -14.48 -2.94 21.91
CA PHE A 81 -13.27 -3.68 21.58
C PHE A 81 -12.11 -3.21 22.44
N LYS A 82 -11.04 -3.99 22.44
CA LYS A 82 -9.84 -3.75 23.24
C LYS A 82 -8.63 -3.60 22.33
N VAL A 83 -7.72 -2.73 22.72
CA VAL A 83 -6.40 -2.60 22.11
C VAL A 83 -5.34 -2.75 23.19
N GLN A 84 -4.31 -3.55 22.91
CA GLN A 84 -3.27 -3.89 23.87
C GLN A 84 -1.87 -3.85 23.23
N SER A 85 -0.91 -3.30 23.97
CA SER A 85 0.52 -3.31 23.68
C SER A 85 1.14 -4.68 23.99
N ARG A 86 2.04 -5.15 23.12
CA ARG A 86 2.77 -6.42 23.30
C ARG A 86 4.14 -6.24 23.94
N GLY A 87 4.80 -5.10 23.72
CA GLY A 87 6.18 -4.88 24.16
C GLY A 87 6.32 -4.47 25.63
N ARG A 88 5.24 -4.56 26.42
CA ARG A 88 5.17 -4.12 27.83
C ARG A 88 5.30 -2.60 28.03
N GLY A 89 5.28 -1.84 26.94
CA GLY A 89 5.16 -0.39 26.96
C GLY A 89 3.74 0.07 27.27
N GLY A 90 3.58 1.37 27.51
CA GLY A 90 2.27 2.01 27.56
C GLY A 90 1.67 2.13 26.16
N LEU A 91 0.46 2.69 26.11
CA LEU A 91 -0.31 2.84 24.88
C LEU A 91 -0.76 4.29 24.70
N TYR A 92 -0.39 4.88 23.56
CA TYR A 92 -1.00 6.10 23.07
C TYR A 92 -2.21 5.76 22.21
N MET A 93 -3.25 6.57 22.34
CA MET A 93 -4.45 6.56 21.51
C MET A 93 -4.67 7.98 20.99
N VAL A 94 -4.64 8.15 19.69
CA VAL A 94 -4.87 9.42 19.01
C VAL A 94 -6.13 9.31 18.17
N ILE A 95 -7.09 10.21 18.39
CA ILE A 95 -8.28 10.36 17.53
C ILE A 95 -7.94 11.38 16.47
N SER A 96 -7.65 10.90 15.26
CA SER A 96 -7.26 11.73 14.12
C SER A 96 -8.48 12.34 13.42
N ARG A 97 -9.60 11.60 13.39
CA ARG A 97 -10.88 12.09 12.83
C ARG A 97 -12.04 11.54 13.63
N LEU A 98 -13.02 12.40 13.92
CA LEU A 98 -14.27 11.99 14.54
C LEU A 98 -15.42 12.82 13.98
N HIS A 99 -16.50 12.17 13.61
CA HIS A 99 -17.76 12.80 13.31
C HIS A 99 -18.86 11.93 13.91
N LEU A 100 -19.31 12.32 15.11
CA LEU A 100 -20.38 11.65 15.85
C LEU A 100 -21.48 12.65 16.19
N ARG A 101 -22.73 12.22 16.15
CA ARG A 101 -23.87 13.13 16.35
C ARG A 101 -23.90 13.71 17.74
N GLN A 102 -24.10 15.02 17.79
CA GLN A 102 -24.30 15.78 19.02
C GLN A 102 -25.54 16.64 18.85
N ASN A 103 -26.39 16.69 19.86
CA ASN A 103 -27.54 17.58 19.86
C ASN A 103 -27.03 19.05 19.88
N PRO A 104 -27.40 19.88 18.89
CA PRO A 104 -26.83 21.22 18.74
C PRO A 104 -27.25 22.17 19.85
N SER A 105 -28.45 22.00 20.42
CA SER A 105 -29.01 22.88 21.45
C SER A 105 -28.50 22.53 22.85
N SER A 106 -28.43 21.25 23.19
CA SER A 106 -28.05 20.79 24.53
C SER A 106 -26.58 20.41 24.68
N ARG A 107 -25.83 20.31 23.56
CA ARG A 107 -24.46 19.77 23.50
C ARG A 107 -24.33 18.33 24.04
N ILE A 108 -25.44 17.63 24.20
CA ILE A 108 -25.44 16.23 24.64
C ILE A 108 -25.11 15.33 23.45
N CYS A 109 -24.19 14.40 23.63
CA CYS A 109 -23.84 13.41 22.62
C CYS A 109 -25.00 12.45 22.34
N THR A 110 -25.42 12.37 21.08
CA THR A 110 -26.36 11.37 20.59
C THR A 110 -25.63 10.06 20.34
N ASP A 111 -24.50 10.14 19.62
CA ASP A 111 -23.54 9.06 19.47
C ASP A 111 -22.28 9.44 20.24
N PHE A 112 -21.61 8.48 20.87
CA PHE A 112 -20.40 8.78 21.63
C PHE A 112 -19.39 7.64 21.64
N LEU A 113 -18.14 8.04 21.72
CA LEU A 113 -17.02 7.19 22.07
C LEU A 113 -16.67 7.37 23.54
N ARG A 114 -16.30 6.28 24.22
CA ARG A 114 -15.78 6.31 25.58
C ARG A 114 -14.61 5.36 25.72
N VAL A 115 -13.53 5.85 26.34
CA VAL A 115 -12.31 5.09 26.62
C VAL A 115 -12.34 4.63 28.07
N ARG A 116 -11.99 3.36 28.31
CA ARG A 116 -11.73 2.80 29.63
C ARG A 116 -10.28 2.37 29.72
N TYR A 117 -9.61 2.86 30.75
CA TYR A 117 -8.18 2.66 31.03
C TYR A 117 -7.94 1.42 31.88
N THR A 118 -6.68 0.99 31.99
CA THR A 118 -6.26 -0.14 32.82
C THR A 118 -6.56 0.08 34.30
N ASN A 119 -6.42 1.32 34.79
CA ASN A 119 -6.77 1.70 36.16
C ASN A 119 -8.29 1.66 36.45
N GLY A 120 -9.12 1.33 35.45
CA GLY A 120 -10.57 1.22 35.57
C GLY A 120 -11.32 2.56 35.42
N SER A 121 -10.61 3.68 35.36
CA SER A 121 -11.21 4.99 35.08
C SER A 121 -11.75 5.04 33.65
N LYS A 122 -12.59 6.03 33.38
CA LYS A 122 -13.24 6.20 32.08
C LYS A 122 -13.11 7.66 31.64
N SER A 123 -12.88 7.87 30.34
CA SER A 123 -12.99 9.19 29.75
C SER A 123 -14.42 9.73 29.87
N GLU A 124 -14.56 11.03 29.64
CA GLU A 124 -15.84 11.63 29.27
C GLU A 124 -16.35 11.07 27.94
N ARG A 125 -17.61 11.38 27.60
CA ARG A 125 -18.19 11.01 26.31
C ARG A 125 -17.62 11.93 25.24
N ILE A 126 -17.03 11.34 24.21
CA ILE A 126 -16.41 12.04 23.10
C ILE A 126 -17.36 11.97 21.91
N CYS A 127 -17.75 13.12 21.37
CA CYS A 127 -18.64 13.23 20.22
C CYS A 127 -18.44 14.58 19.49
N GLY A 128 -19.24 14.84 18.47
CA GLY A 128 -19.12 16.04 17.65
C GLY A 128 -18.11 15.84 16.52
N HIS A 129 -17.51 16.94 16.08
CA HIS A 129 -16.60 16.97 14.95
C HIS A 129 -15.17 17.25 15.44
N ILE A 130 -14.29 16.25 15.29
CA ILE A 130 -12.85 16.34 15.53
C ILE A 130 -12.16 16.20 14.19
N THR A 131 -11.43 17.25 13.80
CA THR A 131 -10.60 17.22 12.60
C THR A 131 -9.17 16.83 12.96
N SER A 132 -8.35 16.56 11.94
CA SER A 132 -6.92 16.33 12.14
C SER A 132 -6.23 17.50 12.88
N LYS A 133 -6.78 18.71 12.85
CA LYS A 133 -6.22 19.88 13.56
C LYS A 133 -6.55 19.90 15.05
N ASP A 134 -7.63 19.25 15.45
CA ASP A 134 -8.18 19.29 16.81
C ASP A 134 -7.91 17.97 17.54
N VAL A 135 -6.69 17.48 17.44
CA VAL A 135 -6.30 16.14 17.90
C VAL A 135 -6.72 15.91 19.35
N SER A 136 -7.52 14.85 19.57
CA SER A 136 -7.82 14.35 20.90
C SER A 136 -6.97 13.12 21.17
N SER A 137 -6.14 13.17 22.21
CA SER A 137 -5.20 12.12 22.56
C SER A 137 -5.41 11.61 23.98
N PHE A 138 -5.08 10.34 24.18
CA PHE A 138 -5.15 9.64 25.45
C PHE A 138 -3.92 8.74 25.61
N SER A 139 -3.50 8.54 26.85
CA SER A 139 -2.38 7.66 27.18
C SER A 139 -2.77 6.70 28.32
N ASP A 140 -2.35 5.45 28.21
CA ASP A 140 -2.51 4.43 29.24
C ASP A 140 -1.16 3.76 29.52
N SER A 141 -0.64 3.94 30.73
CA SER A 141 0.66 3.36 31.13
C SER A 141 0.62 1.85 31.34
N GLY A 142 -0.57 1.25 31.49
CA GLY A 142 -0.75 -0.19 31.56
C GLY A 142 -0.79 -0.87 30.18
N GLY A 143 -0.73 -0.10 29.09
CA GLY A 143 -0.64 -0.64 27.74
C GLY A 143 -1.93 -1.26 27.23
N GLU A 144 -3.08 -1.01 27.86
CA GLU A 144 -4.38 -1.52 27.40
C GLU A 144 -5.47 -0.44 27.50
N VAL A 145 -6.26 -0.32 26.44
CA VAL A 145 -7.49 0.48 26.47
C VAL A 145 -8.67 -0.35 25.97
N LYS A 146 -9.83 -0.14 26.59
CA LYS A 146 -11.11 -0.67 26.11
C LYS A 146 -11.96 0.48 25.59
N LEU A 147 -12.38 0.39 24.34
CA LEU A 147 -13.24 1.37 23.70
C LEU A 147 -14.69 0.90 23.73
N TYR A 148 -15.58 1.87 23.93
CA TYR A 148 -17.02 1.69 23.84
C TYR A 148 -17.59 2.74 22.90
N LEU A 149 -18.14 2.30 21.78
CA LEU A 149 -18.81 3.12 20.79
C LEU A 149 -20.30 2.85 20.86
N ALA A 150 -21.07 3.89 21.21
CA ALA A 150 -22.52 3.85 21.20
C ALA A 150 -23.05 4.69 20.05
N ILE A 151 -23.83 4.06 19.17
CA ILE A 151 -24.51 4.70 18.05
C ILE A 151 -26.02 4.58 18.28
N ALA A 152 -26.72 5.70 18.31
CA ALA A 152 -28.16 5.73 18.51
C ALA A 152 -28.89 5.21 17.26
N ASN A 153 -29.15 3.92 17.23
CA ASN A 153 -29.83 3.22 16.12
C ASN A 153 -31.31 3.60 15.94
N HIS A 154 -31.93 4.21 16.96
CA HIS A 154 -33.32 4.67 16.93
C HIS A 154 -33.49 6.00 16.19
N ILE A 155 -32.41 6.74 15.95
CA ILE A 155 -32.41 7.98 15.18
C ILE A 155 -31.74 7.67 13.84
N PRO A 156 -32.47 7.67 12.71
CA PRO A 156 -31.86 7.45 11.40
C PRO A 156 -30.89 8.59 11.07
N LEU A 157 -29.88 8.30 10.26
CA LEU A 157 -29.07 9.37 9.66
C LEU A 157 -29.88 10.11 8.61
N GLU A 158 -29.67 11.41 8.53
CA GLU A 158 -30.15 12.21 7.41
C GLU A 158 -29.41 11.84 6.11
N PRO A 159 -29.98 12.10 4.91
CA PRO A 159 -29.41 11.66 3.64
C PRO A 159 -27.98 12.12 3.34
N ASN A 160 -27.56 13.24 3.93
CA ASN A 160 -26.23 13.84 3.77
C ASN A 160 -25.40 13.78 5.06
N GLU A 161 -25.89 13.10 6.09
CA GLU A 161 -25.18 12.95 7.35
C GLU A 161 -24.27 11.71 7.27
N MET A 162 -23.01 11.89 7.67
CA MET A 162 -22.03 10.81 7.72
C MET A 162 -21.42 10.72 9.12
N LEU A 163 -21.18 9.49 9.58
CA LEU A 163 -20.41 9.26 10.81
C LEU A 163 -19.02 8.81 10.42
N GLU A 164 -17.99 9.37 11.04
CA GLU A 164 -16.59 9.06 10.74
C GLU A 164 -15.83 8.84 12.04
N ILE A 165 -14.95 7.83 12.06
CA ILE A 165 -14.07 7.56 13.18
C ILE A 165 -12.74 7.08 12.62
N GLU A 166 -11.65 7.73 13.00
CA GLU A 166 -10.29 7.27 12.75
C GLU A 166 -9.45 7.43 14.03
N MET A 167 -8.90 6.32 14.50
CA MET A 167 -8.10 6.25 15.72
C MET A 167 -6.80 5.49 15.47
N VAL A 168 -5.70 6.02 15.98
CA VAL A 168 -4.36 5.44 15.92
C VAL A 168 -3.95 5.00 17.32
N PHE A 169 -3.40 3.79 17.43
CA PHE A 169 -2.95 3.19 18.67
C PHE A 169 -1.49 2.78 18.55
N THR A 170 -0.64 3.38 19.38
CA THR A 170 0.81 3.25 19.25
C THR A 170 1.42 2.91 20.59
N GLU A 171 2.23 1.86 20.62
CA GLU A 171 2.96 1.49 21.83
C GLU A 171 4.07 2.53 22.09
N TYR A 172 4.17 2.98 23.34
CA TYR A 172 5.27 3.84 23.79
C TYR A 172 6.06 3.17 24.91
N PHE A 173 7.34 3.48 24.98
CA PHE A 173 8.27 2.90 25.95
C PHE A 173 9.27 3.95 26.45
N ALA A 174 9.99 3.61 27.51
CA ALA A 174 11.03 4.50 28.03
C ALA A 174 12.15 4.68 27.00
N CYS A 175 12.50 5.93 26.72
CA CYS A 175 13.56 6.26 25.76
C CYS A 175 14.92 5.67 26.20
N LYS A 176 15.64 5.02 25.28
CA LYS A 176 16.97 4.40 25.54
C LYS A 176 18.15 5.34 25.29
N GLY A 177 17.90 6.56 24.80
CA GLY A 177 18.92 7.59 24.53
C GLY A 177 19.27 7.77 23.04
N GLN A 178 20.25 8.63 22.76
CA GLN A 178 20.55 9.20 21.42
C GLN A 178 20.92 8.21 20.31
N LEU A 179 21.31 6.97 20.64
CA LEU A 179 21.79 5.98 19.67
C LEU A 179 20.71 4.97 19.22
N SER A 180 19.48 5.16 19.67
CA SER A 180 18.36 4.26 19.35
C SER A 180 17.45 4.87 18.27
N PRO A 181 16.86 4.05 17.38
CA PRO A 181 15.89 4.52 16.37
C PRO A 181 14.54 4.78 17.06
N GLU A 182 14.52 5.69 18.01
CA GLU A 182 13.39 6.02 18.86
C GLU A 182 13.07 7.52 18.70
N PHE A 183 11.79 7.85 18.63
CA PHE A 183 11.31 9.22 18.52
C PHE A 183 10.59 9.62 19.81
N GLN A 184 10.93 10.78 20.37
CA GLN A 184 10.42 11.21 21.66
C GLN A 184 9.14 12.04 21.49
N CYS A 185 8.01 11.49 21.94
CA CYS A 185 6.71 12.20 21.94
C CYS A 185 6.46 13.02 23.21
N GLU A 186 6.89 12.51 24.37
CA GLU A 186 6.73 13.16 25.68
C GLU A 186 8.04 13.02 26.47
N PRO A 187 8.23 13.76 27.59
CA PRO A 187 9.40 13.58 28.44
C PRO A 187 9.59 12.10 28.85
N ASN A 188 10.70 11.50 28.43
CA ASN A 188 11.07 10.09 28.64
C ASN A 188 10.19 9.00 27.98
N ASN A 189 9.15 9.36 27.23
CA ASN A 189 8.35 8.39 26.47
C ASN A 189 8.64 8.51 24.97
N CYS A 190 9.03 7.38 24.40
CA CYS A 190 9.41 7.26 23.00
C CYS A 190 8.53 6.25 22.27
N ILE A 191 8.35 6.49 20.98
CA ILE A 191 7.81 5.55 20.01
C ILE A 191 8.95 5.10 19.07
N HIS A 192 8.72 4.07 18.26
CA HIS A 192 9.72 3.64 17.30
C HIS A 192 9.88 4.65 16.16
N GLY A 193 11.11 4.89 15.72
CA GLY A 193 11.46 5.92 14.75
C GLY A 193 10.88 5.71 13.35
N SER A 194 10.35 4.52 13.05
CA SER A 194 9.60 4.28 11.80
C SER A 194 8.29 5.06 11.70
N PHE A 195 7.81 5.62 12.81
CA PHE A 195 6.60 6.43 12.87
C PHE A 195 6.87 7.93 12.69
N PHE A 196 8.13 8.33 12.57
CA PHE A 196 8.49 9.72 12.35
C PHE A 196 8.30 10.10 10.87
N SER A 197 7.57 11.18 10.63
CA SER A 197 7.27 11.78 9.32
C SER A 197 6.66 10.77 8.34
N ASP A 198 5.73 9.94 8.83
CA ASP A 198 5.09 8.90 8.03
C ASP A 198 3.64 9.27 7.60
N GLY A 199 3.19 10.46 7.97
CA GLY A 199 1.88 11.02 7.63
C GLY A 199 0.76 10.53 8.55
N VAL A 200 1.06 9.97 9.72
CA VAL A 200 0.11 9.49 10.71
C VAL A 200 0.55 9.97 12.08
N ASN A 201 -0.25 10.83 12.72
CA ASN A 201 0.06 11.28 14.08
C ASN A 201 -0.09 10.14 15.11
N ASN A 202 1.01 9.75 15.71
CA ASN A 202 1.13 8.76 16.78
C ASN A 202 1.37 9.42 18.15
N CYS A 203 1.90 10.65 18.19
CA CYS A 203 2.20 11.33 19.44
C CYS A 203 0.93 11.93 20.08
N PRO A 204 0.79 11.88 21.41
CA PRO A 204 -0.40 12.37 22.10
C PRO A 204 -0.41 13.89 22.29
N THR A 205 0.09 14.64 21.31
CA THR A 205 0.21 16.10 21.40
C THR A 205 -0.58 16.79 20.28
N PRO A 206 -1.17 17.97 20.54
CA PRO A 206 -1.93 18.70 19.53
C PRO A 206 -1.07 19.27 18.40
N GLN A 207 0.26 19.18 18.51
CA GLN A 207 1.20 19.70 17.52
C GLN A 207 1.66 18.65 16.51
N CYS A 208 1.27 17.37 16.68
CA CYS A 208 1.75 16.25 15.86
C CYS A 208 3.27 16.27 15.73
N LEU A 209 3.97 16.18 16.86
CA LEU A 209 5.43 16.32 16.93
C LEU A 209 6.20 15.36 16.03
N ASP A 210 5.63 14.19 15.76
CA ASP A 210 6.17 13.18 14.86
C ASP A 210 5.99 13.54 13.37
N GLU A 211 5.25 14.59 13.02
CA GLU A 211 4.95 14.98 11.65
C GLU A 211 5.60 16.33 11.27
N GLU A 212 6.38 16.35 10.18
CA GLU A 212 7.15 17.54 9.75
C GLU A 212 6.28 18.75 9.39
N ILE A 213 5.05 18.54 8.92
CA ILE A 213 4.14 19.60 8.46
C ILE A 213 2.98 19.80 9.46
N GLY A 214 3.17 19.37 10.71
CA GLY A 214 2.13 19.36 11.74
C GLY A 214 0.95 18.46 11.37
N CYS A 215 -0.19 18.65 12.02
CA CYS A 215 -1.37 17.78 11.86
C CYS A 215 -2.15 17.95 10.54
N LEU A 216 -1.50 18.38 9.46
CA LEU A 216 -2.18 18.59 8.19
C LEU A 216 -2.70 17.25 7.66
N SER A 217 -4.02 17.18 7.50
CA SER A 217 -4.69 16.08 6.83
C SER A 217 -4.00 15.80 5.51
N ARG A 218 -3.70 14.52 5.26
CA ARG A 218 -3.64 14.00 3.90
C ARG A 218 -4.78 14.65 3.10
N PRO A 219 -4.54 15.34 1.97
CA PRO A 219 -5.63 15.78 1.12
C PRO A 219 -6.51 14.56 0.89
N GLU A 220 -7.83 14.78 0.92
CA GLU A 220 -8.88 13.82 0.61
C GLU A 220 -8.74 13.39 -0.86
N VAL A 221 -7.61 12.77 -1.20
CA VAL A 221 -7.45 11.99 -2.40
C VAL A 221 -8.27 10.77 -2.10
N GLU A 222 -9.48 10.77 -2.66
CA GLU A 222 -10.36 9.62 -2.79
C GLU A 222 -9.52 8.35 -2.75
N ALA A 223 -9.72 7.54 -1.72
CA ALA A 223 -9.11 6.22 -1.60
C ALA A 223 -9.63 5.24 -2.68
N HIS A 224 -10.05 5.75 -3.83
CA HIS A 224 -10.55 5.01 -4.96
C HIS A 224 -9.43 4.47 -5.87
N ASP A 225 -8.20 4.98 -5.77
CA ASP A 225 -7.11 4.53 -6.67
C ASP A 225 -5.91 3.83 -6.00
N ALA A 226 -5.74 3.89 -4.68
CA ALA A 226 -4.62 3.20 -4.03
C ALA A 226 -4.81 1.66 -4.00
N ARG A 227 -6.06 1.17 -3.93
CA ARG A 227 -6.35 -0.27 -4.02
C ARG A 227 -6.20 -0.83 -5.43
N VAL A 228 -6.54 -0.04 -6.45
CA VAL A 228 -6.33 -0.41 -7.86
C VAL A 228 -4.83 -0.40 -8.13
N SER A 229 -4.13 0.67 -7.77
CA SER A 229 -2.70 0.80 -7.99
C SER A 229 -1.89 -0.28 -7.26
N LYS A 230 -2.22 -0.62 -6.00
CA LYS A 230 -1.52 -1.70 -5.26
C LYS A 230 -1.79 -3.10 -5.81
N LYS A 231 -2.99 -3.36 -6.35
CA LYS A 231 -3.32 -4.63 -7.03
C LYS A 231 -2.64 -4.74 -8.40
N VAL A 232 -2.58 -3.65 -9.14
CA VAL A 232 -1.92 -3.57 -10.45
C VAL A 232 -0.41 -3.75 -10.31
N ILE A 233 0.22 -3.17 -9.29
CA ILE A 233 1.65 -3.34 -9.00
C ILE A 233 1.95 -4.80 -8.61
N VAL A 234 1.15 -5.41 -7.74
CA VAL A 234 1.34 -6.83 -7.36
C VAL A 234 1.12 -7.77 -8.56
N GLY A 235 0.12 -7.50 -9.40
CA GLY A 235 -0.13 -8.26 -10.63
C GLY A 235 1.02 -8.13 -11.64
N GLY A 236 1.54 -6.93 -11.83
CA GLY A 236 2.69 -6.66 -12.71
C GLY A 236 3.96 -7.37 -12.24
N VAL A 237 4.23 -7.36 -10.94
CA VAL A 237 5.39 -8.05 -10.34
C VAL A 237 5.27 -9.56 -10.48
N ILE A 238 4.10 -10.15 -10.20
CA ILE A 238 3.87 -11.60 -10.36
C ILE A 238 4.02 -11.98 -11.83
N SER A 239 3.45 -11.20 -12.75
CA SER A 239 3.59 -11.43 -14.19
C SER A 239 5.05 -11.39 -14.65
N ALA A 240 5.83 -10.38 -14.20
CA ALA A 240 7.25 -10.27 -14.52
C ALA A 240 8.07 -11.46 -13.99
N VAL A 241 7.79 -11.93 -12.77
CA VAL A 241 8.44 -13.10 -12.18
C VAL A 241 8.09 -14.38 -12.96
N VAL A 242 6.81 -14.57 -13.33
CA VAL A 242 6.37 -15.73 -14.12
C VAL A 242 7.02 -15.73 -15.51
N VAL A 243 7.09 -14.57 -16.18
CA VAL A 243 7.77 -14.44 -17.48
C VAL A 243 9.26 -14.76 -17.35
N LEU A 244 9.93 -14.29 -16.29
CA LEU A 244 11.35 -14.54 -16.05
C LEU A 244 11.64 -16.03 -15.75
N ILE A 245 10.77 -16.70 -14.99
CA ILE A 245 10.83 -18.14 -14.77
C ILE A 245 10.58 -18.90 -16.08
N GLY A 246 9.58 -18.50 -16.87
CA GLY A 246 9.31 -19.11 -18.17
C GLY A 246 10.49 -18.98 -19.13
N PHE A 247 11.11 -17.79 -19.22
CA PHE A 247 12.24 -17.53 -20.09
C PHE A 247 13.49 -18.34 -19.66
N THR A 248 13.73 -18.48 -18.35
CA THR A 248 14.83 -19.31 -17.84
C THR A 248 14.60 -20.80 -18.10
N VAL A 249 13.38 -21.31 -17.96
CA VAL A 249 13.03 -22.69 -18.32
C VAL A 249 13.21 -22.93 -19.83
N CYS A 250 12.78 -22.00 -20.69
CA CYS A 250 12.98 -22.08 -22.14
C CYS A 250 14.46 -22.10 -22.52
N ILE A 251 15.29 -21.22 -21.93
CA ILE A 251 16.73 -21.21 -22.17
C ILE A 251 17.36 -22.53 -21.70
N LEU A 252 16.98 -23.06 -20.53
CA LEU A 252 17.50 -24.33 -20.03
C LEU A 252 17.09 -25.51 -20.92
N ALA A 253 15.88 -25.50 -21.48
CA ALA A 253 15.42 -26.50 -22.44
C ALA A 253 16.23 -26.44 -23.74
N ILE A 254 16.51 -25.24 -24.27
CA ILE A 254 17.35 -25.04 -25.46
C ILE A 254 18.81 -25.44 -25.19
N CYS A 255 19.34 -25.14 -23.99
CA CYS A 255 20.68 -25.56 -23.58
C CYS A 255 20.78 -27.09 -23.44
N LYS A 256 19.74 -27.77 -22.93
CA LYS A 256 19.70 -29.24 -22.88
C LYS A 256 19.57 -29.89 -24.25
N PHE A 257 18.79 -29.30 -25.16
CA PHE A 257 18.67 -29.78 -26.54
C PHE A 257 19.97 -29.60 -27.33
N SER A 258 20.65 -28.45 -27.20
CA SER A 258 21.94 -28.21 -27.86
C SER A 258 23.08 -29.07 -27.30
N ALA A 259 23.02 -29.45 -26.02
CA ALA A 259 23.93 -30.45 -25.43
C ALA A 259 23.69 -31.88 -25.96
N CYS A 260 22.44 -32.23 -26.32
CA CYS A 260 22.13 -33.54 -26.91
C CYS A 260 22.51 -33.65 -28.39
N VAL A 261 22.67 -32.54 -29.12
CA VAL A 261 23.07 -32.54 -30.54
C VAL A 261 24.58 -32.70 -30.72
N LYS A 262 25.40 -32.55 -29.67
CA LYS A 262 26.83 -32.89 -29.69
C LYS A 262 27.06 -34.27 -29.05
N ALA A 263 26.71 -35.32 -29.79
CA ALA A 263 27.15 -36.67 -29.47
C ALA A 263 28.69 -36.78 -29.56
N PRO A 264 29.34 -37.62 -28.73
CA PRO A 264 30.79 -37.73 -28.67
C PRO A 264 31.34 -38.36 -29.97
N ARG A 265 32.27 -37.66 -30.64
CA ARG A 265 33.16 -38.33 -31.60
C ARG A 265 34.03 -39.32 -30.80
N ARG A 266 33.81 -40.62 -31.02
CA ARG A 266 34.64 -41.70 -30.47
C ARG A 266 36.11 -41.48 -30.86
N PRO A 267 37.07 -41.76 -29.96
CA PRO A 267 38.45 -42.00 -30.35
C PRO A 267 38.55 -43.42 -30.91
N SER A 268 38.93 -43.57 -32.18
CA SER A 268 39.33 -44.86 -32.75
C SER A 268 40.86 -44.93 -32.76
N ASN A 269 41.41 -45.82 -31.94
CA ASN A 269 42.80 -46.22 -31.98
C ASN A 269 42.87 -47.77 -31.97
N ILE A 270 43.84 -48.28 -32.76
CA ILE A 270 44.49 -49.62 -32.80
C ILE A 270 43.61 -50.78 -33.38
N TYR A 271 43.99 -51.63 -34.36
CA TYR A 271 45.26 -52.26 -34.84
C TYR A 271 45.25 -52.42 -36.40
N GLU A 272 46.37 -52.27 -37.14
CA GLU A 272 47.24 -53.35 -37.70
C GLU A 272 46.45 -54.43 -38.49
N THR A 273 46.70 -54.80 -39.77
CA THR A 273 47.95 -55.14 -40.46
C THR A 273 47.73 -55.26 -41.99
N THR A 274 48.80 -54.99 -42.77
CA THR A 274 49.17 -55.55 -44.10
C THR A 274 48.50 -55.14 -45.44
N GLN A 275 49.42 -54.76 -46.34
CA GLN A 275 49.54 -55.08 -47.77
C GLN A 275 49.17 -54.05 -48.86
N HIS A 276 50.26 -53.59 -49.50
CA HIS A 276 50.50 -53.42 -50.94
C HIS A 276 49.87 -52.28 -51.77
N ARG A 277 50.82 -51.43 -52.22
CA ARG A 277 51.06 -50.93 -53.59
C ARG A 277 50.58 -49.48 -53.90
N PRO A 278 51.44 -48.66 -54.55
CA PRO A 278 51.18 -47.24 -54.76
C PRO A 278 50.52 -46.98 -56.11
N GLN A 279 49.71 -45.92 -56.20
CA GLN A 279 49.42 -45.28 -57.49
C GLN A 279 49.28 -43.76 -57.34
N ARG A 280 50.04 -43.10 -58.20
CA ARG A 280 50.24 -41.67 -58.45
C ARG A 280 49.17 -41.16 -59.43
N ILE A 281 49.13 -39.83 -59.68
CA ILE A 281 48.45 -39.07 -60.77
C ILE A 281 47.10 -38.47 -60.34
N ASP A 282 46.72 -37.20 -60.57
CA ASP A 282 47.39 -35.96 -61.02
C ASP A 282 46.48 -34.75 -60.70
N THR A 283 47.09 -33.57 -60.78
CA THR A 283 46.60 -32.18 -60.97
C THR A 283 45.22 -31.90 -61.57
N GLN A 284 44.62 -30.74 -61.22
CA GLN A 284 44.18 -29.59 -62.08
C GLN A 284 43.14 -28.70 -61.31
N GLU A 285 43.43 -27.45 -60.90
CA GLU A 285 43.23 -26.15 -61.62
C GLU A 285 41.80 -25.95 -62.19
N LEU A 286 41.11 -24.79 -62.24
CA LEU A 286 41.32 -23.35 -61.98
C LEU A 286 39.96 -22.65 -62.31
N SER A 287 39.68 -21.46 -61.74
CA SER A 287 38.78 -20.39 -62.28
C SER A 287 37.26 -20.69 -62.40
N ALA A 288 36.31 -19.75 -62.41
CA ALA A 288 36.24 -18.32 -62.76
C ALA A 288 35.03 -17.68 -62.02
N ILE A 289 35.12 -16.46 -61.47
CA ILE A 289 34.75 -15.15 -62.04
C ILE A 289 33.33 -15.09 -62.65
N GLY A 290 32.50 -14.17 -62.14
CA GLY A 290 31.25 -13.72 -62.79
C GLY A 290 30.54 -12.60 -62.01
N ASN A 291 30.92 -11.34 -62.28
CA ASN A 291 30.25 -10.10 -61.87
C ASN A 291 28.95 -9.83 -62.65
N ILE A 292 28.13 -8.88 -62.15
CA ILE A 292 27.47 -7.72 -62.85
C ILE A 292 26.30 -7.23 -61.94
N SER A 293 26.40 -6.05 -61.28
CA SER A 293 25.91 -4.71 -61.68
C SER A 293 24.36 -4.57 -61.55
N GLN A 294 23.71 -3.50 -61.08
CA GLN A 294 24.01 -2.06 -61.15
C GLN A 294 22.94 -1.24 -60.34
N THR A 295 23.36 -0.14 -59.69
CA THR A 295 22.72 1.21 -59.51
C THR A 295 21.25 1.39 -59.03
N GLY A 296 20.84 2.40 -58.26
CA GLY A 296 21.42 3.66 -57.78
C GLY A 296 20.38 4.51 -57.00
N LEU A 297 20.83 5.50 -56.21
CA LEU A 297 20.07 6.57 -55.52
C LEU A 297 19.94 7.82 -56.46
N PRO A 298 19.07 8.87 -56.26
CA PRO A 298 18.99 9.72 -55.04
C PRO A 298 17.61 10.39 -54.69
N THR A 299 17.52 11.05 -53.52
CA THR A 299 16.53 12.05 -53.00
C THR A 299 16.60 13.41 -53.78
N PRO A 300 15.81 14.52 -53.55
CA PRO A 300 14.82 14.91 -52.50
C PRO A 300 13.54 15.71 -52.98
N SER A 301 12.71 16.14 -52.01
CA SER A 301 11.84 17.37 -51.97
C SER A 301 10.31 17.17 -51.81
N ALA A 302 9.73 17.83 -50.78
CA ALA A 302 8.29 18.13 -50.57
C ALA A 302 7.89 19.43 -51.34
N PRO A 303 6.64 19.97 -51.33
CA PRO A 303 5.42 19.62 -50.58
C PRO A 303 4.09 19.64 -51.39
N ALA A 304 2.99 19.12 -50.85
CA ALA A 304 1.62 19.68 -50.97
C ALA A 304 0.62 18.90 -50.10
N ALA A 305 -0.32 19.66 -49.53
CA ALA A 305 -1.31 19.25 -48.56
C ALA A 305 -2.40 18.31 -49.12
N PHE A 306 -2.79 17.32 -48.31
CA PHE A 306 -4.12 16.72 -48.35
C PHE A 306 -4.66 16.68 -46.91
N VAL A 307 -5.79 17.36 -46.72
CA VAL A 307 -6.58 17.35 -45.48
C VAL A 307 -7.35 16.02 -45.46
N ILE A 308 -7.04 15.16 -44.50
CA ILE A 308 -7.92 14.06 -44.10
C ILE A 308 -8.45 14.42 -42.72
N GLU A 309 -9.77 14.54 -42.66
CA GLU A 309 -10.58 14.82 -41.49
C GLU A 309 -10.48 13.63 -40.52
N ASP A 310 -9.78 13.80 -39.39
CA ASP A 310 -9.68 12.79 -38.34
C ASP A 310 -10.60 13.18 -37.18
N HIS A 311 -11.65 12.39 -36.98
CA HIS A 311 -12.78 12.63 -36.09
C HIS A 311 -12.51 12.19 -34.64
N ASN A 312 -11.26 12.31 -34.16
CA ASN A 312 -10.88 11.80 -32.83
C ASN A 312 -9.91 12.72 -32.08
N LYS A 313 -10.35 13.96 -31.82
CA LYS A 313 -9.74 14.84 -30.82
C LYS A 313 -10.82 15.47 -29.95
N ASP A 314 -10.60 15.41 -28.64
CA ASP A 314 -11.36 16.09 -27.61
C ASP A 314 -11.59 17.57 -27.97
N PRO A 315 -12.77 18.14 -27.67
CA PRO A 315 -12.97 19.56 -27.86
C PRO A 315 -11.96 20.34 -26.98
N PRO A 316 -11.34 21.41 -27.49
CA PRO A 316 -10.46 22.23 -26.68
C PRO A 316 -11.23 22.81 -25.49
N PRO A 317 -10.58 23.02 -24.33
CA PRO A 317 -11.23 23.69 -23.21
C PRO A 317 -11.66 25.11 -23.61
N PRO A 318 -12.78 25.62 -23.06
CA PRO A 318 -13.27 26.95 -23.40
C PRO A 318 -12.24 28.02 -23.03
N SER A 319 -12.20 29.08 -23.84
CA SER A 319 -11.33 30.23 -23.58
C SER A 319 -11.70 30.93 -22.26
N TYR A 320 -10.67 31.44 -21.59
CA TYR A 320 -10.72 32.08 -20.27
C TYR A 320 -11.71 33.27 -20.17
N GLU A 321 -12.11 33.85 -21.30
CA GLU A 321 -13.11 34.94 -21.39
C GLU A 321 -14.55 34.50 -21.12
N SER A 322 -14.85 33.19 -21.06
CA SER A 322 -16.19 32.69 -20.69
C SER A 322 -16.45 32.59 -19.19
N LEU A 323 -15.45 32.89 -18.33
CA LEU A 323 -15.56 32.77 -16.87
C LEU A 323 -15.97 34.05 -16.15
N PHE A 324 -16.08 35.18 -16.85
CA PHE A 324 -16.42 36.46 -16.25
C PHE A 324 -17.45 37.22 -17.11
N PRO A 325 -18.71 37.36 -16.66
CA PRO A 325 -19.67 38.23 -17.32
C PRO A 325 -19.17 39.68 -17.27
N HIS A 326 -19.19 40.39 -18.40
CA HIS A 326 -19.08 41.84 -18.40
C HIS A 326 -20.37 42.42 -17.84
N ASP A 327 -20.29 43.08 -16.68
CA ASP A 327 -21.38 43.91 -16.17
C ASP A 327 -21.68 45.02 -17.18
N PRO A 328 -22.88 45.08 -17.78
CA PRO A 328 -23.35 46.28 -18.41
C PRO A 328 -24.07 47.09 -17.34
N HIS A 329 -23.48 48.19 -16.90
CA HIS A 329 -24.18 49.46 -16.67
C HIS A 329 -23.19 50.51 -16.18
N THR A 330 -22.67 51.26 -17.14
CA THR A 330 -22.31 52.66 -16.97
C THR A 330 -23.58 53.51 -16.85
N SER A 331 -23.65 54.34 -15.81
CA SER A 331 -24.09 55.73 -15.89
C SER A 331 -23.56 56.52 -14.71
#